data_AF-A0A839AQQ6-F1
#
_entry.id   AF-A0A839AQQ6-F1
#
_cell.length_a   1.000
_cell.length_b   1.000
_cell.length_c   1.000
_cell.angle_alpha   90.00
_cell.angle_beta   90.00
_cell.angle_gamma   90.00
#
_symmetry.space_group_name_H-M   'P 1'
#
loop_
_entity.id
_entity.type
_entity.pdbx_description
1 polymer ?
#
loop_
_entity_poly.entity_id
_entity_poly.type
_entity_poly.pdbx_seq_one_letter_code
_entity_poly.pdbx_strand_id
1 'polypeptide(L)'
;GGVEPYRYEWRKKGSTTIEGVLSSLEGVGSGTYELIVFDKNLNQATSEYILKEPSKLEISSVATQNVSCYGGEDGSIVLTVIGGVEPYSYSWKHSSASTQALTGLS
;
A
#
# COMPACT_ATOMS: atom_id res chain seq x y z
N GLY A 1 -2.91 26.04 19.97
CA GLY A 1 -2.59 27.28 20.70
C GLY A 1 -1.09 27.43 20.74
N GLY A 2 -0.58 28.66 20.88
CA GLY A 2 0.86 28.97 20.82
C GLY A 2 1.12 30.31 20.14
N VAL A 3 2.37 30.75 20.15
CA VAL A 3 2.80 31.99 19.47
C VAL A 3 3.54 31.64 18.18
N GLU A 4 3.07 32.14 17.05
CA GLU A 4 3.74 31.98 15.76
C GLU A 4 5.12 32.67 15.72
N PRO A 5 6.08 32.17 14.90
CA PRO A 5 5.95 31.04 13.97
C PRO A 5 6.12 29.67 14.66
N TYR A 6 5.57 28.62 14.03
CA TYR A 6 5.77 27.24 14.45
C TYR A 6 6.96 26.60 13.73
N ARG A 7 7.66 25.70 14.43
CA ARG A 7 8.66 24.79 13.86
C ARG A 7 8.23 23.35 14.12
N TYR A 8 8.48 22.48 13.15
CA TYR A 8 8.08 21.08 13.20
C TYR A 8 9.33 20.20 13.19
N GLU A 9 9.29 19.11 13.93
CA GLU A 9 10.30 18.06 13.89
C GLU A 9 9.60 16.71 13.84
N TRP A 10 9.73 16.05 12.70
CA TRP A 10 9.27 14.67 12.52
C TRP A 10 10.42 13.71 12.73
N ARG A 11 10.19 12.62 13.46
CA ARG A 11 11.16 11.53 13.63
C ARG A 11 10.45 10.19 13.73
N LYS A 12 11.15 9.10 13.42
CA LYS A 12 10.67 7.77 13.83
C LYS A 12 10.71 7.65 15.35
N LYS A 13 9.70 7.06 15.96
CA LYS A 13 9.62 6.88 17.42
C LYS A 13 10.87 6.16 17.93
N GLY A 14 11.56 6.78 18.89
CA GLY A 14 12.82 6.27 19.44
C GLY A 14 14.08 6.60 18.63
N SER A 15 13.95 7.25 17.46
CA SER A 15 15.07 7.80 16.71
C SER A 15 15.33 9.25 17.12
N THR A 16 16.60 9.67 17.09
CA THR A 16 17.01 11.07 17.24
C THR A 16 17.17 11.78 15.90
N THR A 17 17.04 11.06 14.78
CA THR A 17 17.17 11.62 13.44
C THR A 17 15.88 12.32 13.03
N ILE A 18 15.99 13.58 12.59
CA ILE A 18 14.87 14.34 12.04
C ILE A 18 14.66 13.93 10.57
N GLU A 19 13.45 13.50 10.25
CA GLU A 19 13.01 13.06 8.93
C GLU A 19 12.30 14.19 8.16
N GLY A 20 11.78 15.21 8.85
CA GLY A 20 11.09 16.33 8.22
C GLY A 20 10.88 17.51 9.16
N VAL A 21 10.78 18.71 8.59
CA VAL A 21 10.64 19.99 9.32
C VAL A 21 9.48 20.87 8.85
N LEU A 22 8.66 20.35 7.93
CA LEU A 22 7.44 21.00 7.47
C LEU A 22 6.24 20.52 8.28
N SER A 23 5.10 21.17 8.08
CA SER A 23 3.83 20.75 8.66
C SER A 23 3.32 19.40 8.12
N SER A 24 3.89 18.91 7.01
CA SER A 24 3.67 17.57 6.45
C SER A 24 4.97 16.75 6.40
N LEU A 25 4.81 15.42 6.44
CA LEU A 25 5.86 14.45 6.21
C LEU A 25 5.42 13.52 5.07
N GLU A 26 6.19 13.48 3.99
CA GLU A 26 5.85 12.77 2.76
C GLU A 26 6.99 11.85 2.33
N GLY A 27 6.70 10.85 1.48
CA GLY A 27 7.73 9.94 0.95
C GLY A 27 8.35 8.98 1.96
N VAL A 28 7.69 8.77 3.12
CA VAL A 28 8.18 7.89 4.19
C VAL A 28 7.50 6.52 4.17
N GLY A 29 8.23 5.48 4.60
CA GLY A 29 7.71 4.11 4.72
C GLY A 29 6.83 3.89 5.96
N SER A 30 6.27 2.69 6.08
CA SER A 30 5.55 2.27 7.28
C SER A 30 6.40 2.41 8.56
N GLY A 31 5.73 2.67 9.68
CA GLY A 31 6.39 2.89 10.97
C GLY A 31 5.60 3.81 11.89
N THR A 32 6.12 3.97 13.11
CA THR A 32 5.58 4.93 14.08
C THR A 32 6.42 6.21 14.05
N TYR A 33 5.77 7.34 13.82
CA TYR A 33 6.39 8.66 13.75
C TYR A 33 5.92 9.51 14.92
N GLU A 34 6.84 10.33 15.43
CA GLU A 34 6.59 11.34 16.45
C GLU A 34 6.77 12.71 15.81
N LEU A 35 5.77 13.58 15.99
CA LEU A 35 5.82 14.99 15.62
C LEU A 35 6.01 15.81 16.88
N ILE A 36 7.02 16.65 16.91
CA ILE A 36 7.19 17.71 17.90
C ILE A 36 6.97 19.04 17.21
N VAL A 37 6.08 19.86 17.76
CA VAL A 37 5.82 21.23 17.30
C VAL A 37 6.30 22.20 18.37
N PHE A 38 7.13 23.14 17.95
CA PHE A 38 7.60 24.25 18.77
C PHE A 38 6.91 25.53 18.36
N ASP A 39 6.44 26.31 19.33
CA ASP A 39 6.07 27.70 19.10
C ASP A 39 7.29 28.63 19.21
N LYS A 40 7.10 29.93 18.97
CA LYS A 40 8.16 30.96 19.06
C LYS A 40 8.84 31.01 20.44
N ASN A 41 8.10 30.68 21.49
CA ASN A 41 8.56 30.72 22.88
C ASN A 41 9.14 29.37 23.33
N LEU A 42 9.35 28.42 22.40
CA LEU A 42 9.88 27.08 22.64
C LEU A 42 8.97 26.16 23.46
N ASN A 43 7.67 26.48 23.54
CA ASN A 43 6.69 25.54 24.07
C ASN A 43 6.52 24.39 23.10
N GLN A 44 6.43 23.17 23.63
CA GLN A 44 6.37 21.94 22.84
C GLN A 44 4.99 21.28 22.93
N ALA A 45 4.52 20.78 21.78
CA ALA A 45 3.44 19.82 21.69
C ALA A 45 3.93 18.59 20.93
N THR A 46 3.60 17.40 21.42
CA THR A 46 4.03 16.13 20.83
C THR A 46 2.82 15.29 20.44
N SER A 47 2.88 14.67 19.26
CA SER A 47 1.88 13.74 18.76
C SER A 47 2.55 12.52 18.13
N GLU A 48 1.87 11.37 18.21
CA GLU A 48 2.33 10.11 17.62
C GLU A 48 1.39 9.66 16.50
N TYR A 49 1.98 9.15 15.42
CA TYR A 49 1.28 8.68 14.23
C TYR A 49 1.79 7.30 13.82
N ILE A 50 0.87 6.38 13.54
CA ILE A 50 1.21 5.02 13.09
C ILE A 50 0.86 4.91 11.61
N LEU A 51 1.87 4.77 10.77
CA LEU A 51 1.72 4.51 9.34
C LEU A 51 1.88 3.01 9.09
N LYS A 52 0.83 2.38 8.56
CA LYS A 52 0.82 0.95 8.24
C LYS A 52 1.01 0.75 6.74
N GLU A 53 1.77 -0.29 6.39
CA GLU A 53 1.75 -0.80 5.02
C GLU A 53 0.46 -1.59 4.76
N PRO A 54 0.00 -1.66 3.50
CA PRO A 54 -1.01 -2.62 3.10
C PRO A 54 -0.55 -4.05 3.41
N SER A 55 -1.50 -4.98 3.56
CA SER A 55 -1.14 -6.41 3.62
C SER A 55 -0.38 -6.80 2.35
N LYS A 56 0.43 -7.85 2.44
CA LYS A 56 1.18 -8.35 1.29
C LYS A 56 0.21 -8.72 0.15
N LEU A 57 0.52 -8.25 -1.07
CA LEU A 57 -0.18 -8.68 -2.27
C LEU A 57 0.14 -10.14 -2.57
N GLU A 58 -0.88 -10.98 -2.65
CA GLU A 58 -0.73 -12.43 -2.79
C GLU A 58 -1.89 -13.04 -3.60
N ILE A 59 -1.59 -14.07 -4.38
CA ILE A 59 -2.61 -14.92 -5.00
C ILE A 59 -3.02 -15.95 -3.95
N SER A 60 -4.23 -15.82 -3.39
CA SER A 60 -4.72 -16.72 -2.35
C SER A 60 -5.19 -18.07 -2.89
N SER A 61 -5.69 -18.10 -4.13
CA SER A 61 -6.10 -19.36 -4.78
C SER A 61 -6.15 -19.22 -6.31
N VAL A 62 -6.08 -20.36 -6.98
CA VAL A 62 -6.25 -20.51 -8.43
C VAL A 62 -7.27 -21.61 -8.68
N ALA A 63 -8.38 -21.28 -9.34
CA ALA A 63 -9.37 -22.25 -9.80
C ALA A 63 -9.18 -22.49 -11.30
N THR A 64 -9.28 -23.74 -11.73
CA THR A 64 -9.10 -24.12 -13.14
C THR A 64 -10.24 -25.01 -13.62
N GLN A 65 -10.67 -24.78 -14.86
CA GLN A 65 -11.58 -25.66 -15.59
C GLN A 65 -10.85 -26.19 -16.83
N ASN A 66 -10.82 -27.51 -16.98
CA ASN A 66 -10.30 -28.14 -18.19
C ASN A 66 -11.33 -28.03 -19.32
N VAL A 67 -10.86 -28.08 -20.55
CA VAL A 67 -11.73 -28.19 -21.73
C VAL A 67 -12.59 -29.45 -21.64
N SER A 68 -13.85 -29.36 -22.04
CA SER A 68 -14.81 -30.48 -21.93
C SER A 68 -14.53 -31.62 -22.91
N CYS A 69 -13.86 -31.34 -24.02
CA CYS A 69 -13.53 -32.32 -25.06
C CYS A 69 -12.30 -31.91 -25.87
N TYR A 70 -11.79 -32.84 -26.68
CA TYR A 70 -10.71 -32.57 -27.62
C TYR A 70 -11.11 -31.46 -28.61
N GLY A 71 -10.37 -30.35 -28.59
CA GLY A 71 -10.66 -29.17 -29.40
C GLY A 71 -11.73 -28.25 -28.84
N GLY A 72 -12.18 -28.45 -27.59
CA GLY A 72 -13.04 -27.50 -26.89
C GLY A 72 -12.30 -26.20 -26.55
N GLU A 73 -13.04 -25.10 -26.40
CA GLU A 73 -12.50 -23.78 -26.03
C GLU A 73 -13.18 -23.27 -24.75
N ASP A 74 -13.63 -24.16 -23.87
CA ASP A 74 -14.36 -23.84 -22.63
C ASP A 74 -13.50 -23.93 -21.37
N GLY A 75 -12.18 -24.01 -21.52
CA GLY A 75 -11.24 -23.97 -20.41
C GLY A 75 -11.18 -22.60 -19.73
N SER A 76 -10.87 -22.58 -18.43
CA SER A 76 -10.71 -21.33 -17.69
C SER A 76 -9.71 -21.41 -16.54
N ILE A 77 -9.12 -20.27 -16.19
CA ILE A 77 -8.28 -20.04 -15.01
C ILE A 77 -8.80 -18.78 -14.30
N VAL A 78 -9.12 -18.90 -13.02
CA VAL A 78 -9.63 -17.79 -12.19
C VAL A 78 -8.73 -17.61 -10.98
N LEU A 79 -8.16 -16.41 -10.83
CA LEU A 79 -7.33 -16.06 -9.68
C LEU A 79 -8.18 -15.48 -8.55
N THR A 80 -7.84 -15.76 -7.30
CA THR A 80 -8.26 -14.94 -6.16
C THR A 80 -7.03 -14.21 -5.62
N VAL A 81 -7.11 -12.89 -5.53
CA VAL A 81 -6.00 -12.02 -5.09
C VAL A 81 -6.42 -11.32 -3.80
N ILE A 82 -5.53 -11.28 -2.82
CA ILE A 82 -5.73 -10.60 -1.54
C ILE A 82 -4.56 -9.65 -1.24
N GLY A 83 -4.83 -8.64 -0.42
CA GLY A 83 -3.84 -7.66 0.03
C GLY A 83 -3.36 -6.70 -1.05
N GLY A 84 -2.30 -5.96 -0.78
CA GLY A 84 -1.88 -4.84 -1.62
C GLY A 84 -2.89 -3.69 -1.59
N VAL A 85 -2.90 -2.90 -2.66
CA VAL A 85 -3.80 -1.76 -2.84
C VAL A 85 -4.51 -1.92 -4.17
N GLU A 86 -5.84 -1.81 -4.13
CA GLU A 86 -6.67 -1.85 -5.33
C GLU A 86 -6.65 -0.51 -6.08
N PRO A 87 -6.87 -0.50 -7.41
CA PRO A 87 -7.21 -1.64 -8.27
C PRO A 87 -6.00 -2.48 -8.72
N TYR A 88 -6.20 -3.80 -8.87
CA TYR A 88 -5.16 -4.70 -9.41
C TYR A 88 -5.09 -4.68 -10.94
N SER A 89 -3.88 -4.87 -11.47
CA SER A 89 -3.64 -5.07 -12.90
C SER A 89 -3.26 -6.53 -13.17
N TYR A 90 -3.87 -7.14 -14.17
CA TYR A 90 -3.63 -8.52 -14.57
C TYR A 90 -2.97 -8.55 -15.95
N SER A 91 -2.04 -9.49 -16.15
CA SER A 91 -1.44 -9.78 -17.45
C SER A 91 -1.22 -11.27 -17.59
N TRP A 92 -1.59 -11.82 -18.74
CA TRP A 92 -1.47 -13.23 -19.05
C TRP A 92 -0.47 -13.43 -20.18
N LYS A 93 0.50 -14.34 -20.04
CA LYS A 93 1.56 -14.50 -21.07
C LYS A 93 1.04 -14.99 -22.42
N HIS A 94 -0.06 -15.76 -22.42
CA HIS A 94 -0.65 -16.37 -23.61
C HIS A 94 -2.00 -15.76 -23.98
N SER A 95 -2.36 -14.60 -23.42
CA SER A 95 -3.62 -13.92 -23.71
C SER A 95 -3.46 -12.41 -23.53
N SER A 96 -4.15 -11.62 -24.35
CA SER A 96 -4.23 -10.16 -24.16
C SER A 96 -5.25 -9.74 -23.09
N ALA A 97 -5.86 -10.70 -22.37
CA ALA A 97 -6.78 -10.42 -21.30
C ALA A 97 -6.08 -9.65 -20.16
N SER A 98 -6.81 -8.69 -19.57
CA SER A 98 -6.37 -7.90 -18.41
C SER A 98 -7.28 -8.12 -17.20
N THR A 99 -7.97 -9.26 -17.17
CA THR A 99 -8.97 -9.63 -16.17
C THR A 99 -8.44 -10.67 -15.20
N GLN A 100 -9.05 -10.74 -14.01
CA GLN A 100 -8.77 -11.74 -12.98
C GLN A 100 -9.08 -13.17 -13.45
N ALA A 101 -10.11 -13.33 -14.28
CA ALA A 101 -10.48 -14.58 -14.92
C ALA A 101 -9.99 -14.58 -16.37
N LEU A 102 -9.32 -15.66 -16.76
CA LEU A 102 -8.99 -15.99 -18.14
C LEU A 102 -9.87 -17.16 -18.58
N THR A 103 -10.79 -16.92 -19.50
CA THR A 103 -11.75 -17.91 -20.02
C THR A 103 -11.53 -18.12 -21.51
N GLY A 104 -12.11 -19.18 -22.08
CA GLY A 104 -12.03 -19.41 -23.52
C GLY A 104 -10.75 -20.14 -23.94
N LEU A 105 -10.17 -20.94 -23.05
CA LEU A 105 -8.90 -21.64 -23.29
C LEU A 105 -9.13 -22.97 -24.02
N SER A 106 -8.22 -23.31 -24.93
CA SER A 106 -8.19 -24.55 -25.74
C SER A 106 -7.15 -25.57 -25.26
#